data_AF-A0A660M687-F1
#
_entry.id   AF-A0A660M687-F1
#
_cell.length_a   1.000
_cell.length_b   1.000
_cell.length_c   1.000
_cell.angle_alpha   90.00
_cell.angle_beta   90.00
_cell.angle_gamma   90.00
#
_symmetry.space_group_name_H-M   'P 1'
#
loop_
_entity.id
_entity.type
_entity.pdbx_description
1 polymer ?
#
loop_
_entity_poly.entity_id
_entity_poly.type
_entity_poly.pdbx_seq_one_letter_code
_entity_poly.pdbx_strand_id
1 'polypeptide(L)'
;MNNSDKSLYQIPYFPEAQKEPDFKKPKIQIAYDMPQQMPLKPIQQVKKPAFQPILKNNQIDIFGEMVAKSAQILQFRNIAEEEIRLSHLKYTRKSFLKNSKKHESNQLYYKYLFAKFKKNPQDISRALINLESKVGAQIFGPTTNGIRREFFVLDHNSWIYHEEWIDGKRKVHQNTTRYELRKDQVIKIEAGPHYFDLKGTELQNFHHAVQVYYQNVSRLVYGR
;
A
#
# COMPACT_ATOMS: atom_id res chain seq x y z
N MET A 1 25.52 -3.02 10.90
CA MET A 1 25.14 -4.41 10.57
C MET A 1 23.93 -4.78 11.41
N ASN A 2 22.70 -4.60 10.88
CA ASN A 2 21.48 -5.05 11.53
C ASN A 2 20.77 -6.02 10.57
N ASN A 3 20.84 -7.30 10.92
CA ASN A 3 20.19 -8.41 10.22
C ASN A 3 18.80 -8.61 10.85
N SER A 4 17.75 -8.07 10.24
CA SER A 4 16.37 -8.38 10.65
C SER A 4 15.34 -8.26 9.52
N ASP A 5 15.71 -8.63 8.30
CA ASP A 5 14.76 -8.99 7.25
C ASP A 5 14.84 -10.49 6.99
N LYS A 6 14.01 -11.26 7.69
CA LYS A 6 13.71 -12.66 7.33
C LYS A 6 12.25 -12.74 6.91
N SER A 7 11.94 -12.07 5.81
CA SER A 7 10.75 -12.37 5.02
C SER A 7 10.90 -13.77 4.42
N LEU A 8 9.83 -14.57 4.45
CA LEU A 8 9.82 -15.95 3.96
C LEU A 8 9.76 -16.02 2.41
N TYR A 9 9.78 -14.87 1.74
CA TYR A 9 9.95 -14.74 0.31
C TYR A 9 11.41 -14.40 0.06
N GLN A 10 12.22 -15.42 -0.22
CA GLN A 10 13.63 -15.20 -0.53
C GLN A 10 13.71 -14.53 -1.91
N ILE A 11 13.97 -13.23 -1.89
CA ILE A 11 14.18 -12.40 -3.08
C ILE A 11 15.52 -12.85 -3.70
N PRO A 12 15.62 -13.14 -5.01
CA PRO A 12 16.92 -13.26 -5.65
C PRO A 12 17.64 -11.91 -5.52
N TYR A 13 18.71 -11.89 -4.73
CA TYR A 13 19.64 -10.76 -4.68
C TYR A 13 20.41 -10.73 -5.99
N PHE A 14 20.20 -9.68 -6.80
CA PHE A 14 21.05 -9.37 -7.93
C PHE A 14 22.03 -8.26 -7.49
N PRO A 15 23.35 -8.51 -7.50
CA PRO A 15 24.33 -7.50 -7.15
C PRO A 15 24.23 -6.29 -8.11
N GLU A 16 24.37 -5.11 -7.52
CA GLU A 16 24.43 -3.76 -8.08
C GLU A 16 24.35 -3.64 -9.60
N ALA A 17 23.30 -2.97 -10.07
CA ALA A 17 23.21 -2.47 -11.43
C ALA A 17 24.46 -1.65 -11.77
N GLN A 18 25.01 -1.96 -12.95
CA GLN A 18 26.17 -1.31 -13.54
C GLN A 18 26.02 0.22 -13.53
N LYS A 19 27.14 0.93 -13.31
CA LYS A 19 27.24 2.41 -13.32
C LYS A 19 26.35 3.03 -14.41
N GLU A 20 25.51 3.99 -14.01
CA GLU A 20 24.71 4.80 -14.92
C GLU A 20 25.59 5.38 -16.05
N PRO A 21 25.13 5.35 -17.32
CA PRO A 21 25.80 6.08 -18.39
C PRO A 21 25.76 7.59 -18.11
N ASP A 22 26.91 8.24 -18.28
CA ASP A 22 27.15 9.65 -17.97
C ASP A 22 26.29 10.57 -18.85
N PHE A 23 25.17 11.05 -18.30
CA PHE A 23 24.32 12.03 -18.96
C PHE A 23 24.90 13.45 -18.81
N LYS A 24 25.48 13.97 -19.89
CA LYS A 24 25.89 15.38 -19.98
C LYS A 24 24.68 16.30 -19.86
N LYS A 25 24.61 17.05 -18.75
CA LYS A 25 23.59 18.10 -18.52
C LYS A 25 23.75 19.26 -19.53
N PRO A 26 22.69 19.76 -20.17
CA PRO A 26 22.76 20.99 -20.95
C PRO A 26 22.96 22.20 -20.02
N LYS A 27 23.98 23.00 -20.30
CA LYS A 27 24.37 24.21 -19.55
C LYS A 27 23.60 25.40 -20.11
N ILE A 28 22.46 25.73 -19.51
CA ILE A 28 21.75 26.98 -19.82
C ILE A 28 22.40 28.09 -18.97
N GLN A 29 23.09 29.03 -19.62
CA GLN A 29 23.58 30.25 -18.98
C GLN A 29 22.45 31.27 -19.00
N ILE A 30 21.97 31.67 -17.83
CA ILE A 30 21.07 32.82 -17.68
C ILE A 30 21.95 33.99 -17.26
N ALA A 31 22.07 34.99 -18.13
CA ALA A 31 22.75 36.25 -17.84
C ALA A 31 21.92 37.04 -16.82
N TYR A 32 22.58 37.54 -15.76
CA TYR A 32 21.97 38.49 -14.84
C TYR A 32 22.22 39.91 -15.36
N ASP A 33 21.17 40.56 -15.84
CA ASP A 33 21.17 42.00 -16.08
C ASP A 33 20.60 42.69 -14.82
N MET A 34 21.38 43.59 -14.23
CA MET A 34 20.99 44.35 -13.03
C MET A 34 20.08 45.54 -13.43
N PRO A 35 18.89 45.72 -12.83
CA PRO A 35 18.06 46.87 -13.15
C PRO A 35 18.52 48.15 -12.43
N GLN A 36 18.77 49.20 -13.21
CA GLN A 36 18.94 50.58 -12.73
C GLN A 36 17.62 51.12 -12.16
N GLN A 37 17.70 51.83 -11.03
CA GLN A 37 16.55 52.46 -10.36
C GLN A 37 16.03 53.67 -11.13
N MET A 38 14.71 53.78 -11.31
CA MET A 38 14.01 55.00 -11.73
C MET A 38 12.57 55.06 -11.18
N PRO A 39 11.94 56.27 -11.09
CA PRO A 39 11.33 56.78 -9.86
C PRO A 39 9.84 56.43 -9.65
N LEU A 40 9.42 56.53 -8.39
CA LEU A 40 8.05 56.33 -7.91
C LEU A 40 7.07 57.37 -8.50
N LYS A 41 5.98 56.90 -9.13
CA LYS A 41 4.80 57.70 -9.46
C LYS A 41 3.67 57.46 -8.44
N PRO A 42 2.79 58.46 -8.20
CA PRO A 42 1.84 58.41 -7.09
C PRO A 42 0.70 57.40 -7.29
N ILE A 43 0.25 56.86 -6.16
CA ILE A 43 -0.80 55.85 -5.99
C ILE A 43 -2.14 56.36 -6.53
N GLN A 44 -2.73 55.64 -7.50
CA GLN A 44 -4.14 55.80 -7.89
C GLN A 44 -5.00 54.70 -7.26
N GLN A 45 -6.23 55.09 -6.91
CA GLN A 45 -7.11 54.44 -5.95
C GLN A 45 -7.72 53.13 -6.43
N VAL A 46 -8.00 52.28 -5.44
CA VAL A 46 -8.50 50.90 -5.48
C VAL A 46 -9.86 50.77 -6.16
N LYS A 47 -9.98 49.83 -7.12
CA LYS A 47 -11.25 49.16 -7.43
C LYS A 47 -11.17 47.71 -6.95
N LYS A 48 -12.08 47.31 -6.06
CA LYS A 48 -12.23 45.92 -5.57
C LYS A 48 -12.42 44.97 -6.76
N PRO A 49 -11.56 43.94 -6.95
CA PRO A 49 -11.91 42.86 -7.84
C PRO A 49 -12.98 41.98 -7.18
N ALA A 50 -14.00 41.60 -7.96
CA ALA A 50 -15.05 40.69 -7.55
C ALA A 50 -14.46 39.36 -7.06
N PHE A 51 -15.04 38.80 -6.00
CA PHE A 51 -14.76 37.45 -5.52
C PHE A 51 -15.13 36.46 -6.65
N GLN A 52 -14.13 35.99 -7.37
CA GLN A 52 -14.25 34.79 -8.20
C GLN A 52 -14.12 33.59 -7.26
N PRO A 53 -15.07 32.64 -7.23
CA PRO A 53 -14.88 31.42 -6.46
C PRO A 53 -13.66 30.69 -7.03
N ILE A 54 -12.65 30.46 -6.18
CA ILE A 54 -11.48 29.67 -6.51
C ILE A 54 -11.97 28.24 -6.74
N LEU A 55 -12.17 27.86 -8.00
CA LEU A 55 -12.25 26.47 -8.40
C LEU A 55 -10.89 25.85 -8.07
N LYS A 56 -10.80 25.19 -6.91
CA LYS A 56 -9.71 24.26 -6.63
C LYS A 56 -9.81 23.16 -7.69
N ASN A 57 -8.92 23.18 -8.67
CA ASN A 57 -8.69 22.03 -9.52
C ASN A 57 -8.22 20.87 -8.62
N ASN A 58 -9.17 20.07 -8.14
CA ASN A 58 -8.93 18.85 -7.38
C ASN A 58 -8.35 17.78 -8.31
N GLN A 59 -7.13 17.97 -8.78
CA GLN A 59 -6.39 16.86 -9.38
C GLN A 59 -6.01 15.94 -8.22
N ILE A 60 -6.79 14.87 -8.04
CA ILE A 60 -6.56 13.88 -7.00
C ILE A 60 -5.20 13.26 -7.30
N ASP A 61 -4.24 13.47 -6.40
CA ASP A 61 -2.95 12.78 -6.44
C ASP A 61 -3.20 11.30 -6.12
N ILE A 62 -3.47 10.52 -7.16
CA ILE A 62 -3.78 9.08 -7.06
C ILE A 62 -2.62 8.31 -6.41
N PHE A 63 -1.37 8.72 -6.64
CA PHE A 63 -0.20 8.05 -6.08
C PHE A 63 -0.08 8.35 -4.59
N GLY A 64 -0.21 9.63 -4.21
CA GLY A 64 -0.26 10.05 -2.81
C GLY A 64 -1.41 9.39 -2.05
N GLU A 65 -2.58 9.24 -2.67
CA GLU A 65 -3.72 8.53 -2.07
C GLU A 65 -3.41 7.04 -1.82
N MET A 66 -2.82 6.35 -2.80
CA MET A 66 -2.45 4.93 -2.65
C MET A 66 -1.43 4.73 -1.53
N VAL A 67 -0.41 5.59 -1.45
CA VAL A 67 0.61 5.58 -0.38
C VAL A 67 -0.01 5.87 0.99
N ALA A 68 -0.95 6.82 1.07
CA ALA A 68 -1.64 7.12 2.32
C ALA A 68 -2.47 5.91 2.80
N LYS A 69 -3.16 5.21 1.89
CA LYS A 69 -3.97 4.04 2.22
C LYS A 69 -3.12 2.85 2.66
N SER A 70 -2.03 2.53 1.96
CA SER A 70 -1.11 1.47 2.38
C SER A 70 -0.51 1.77 3.77
N ALA A 71 -0.07 3.01 4.01
CA ALA A 71 0.45 3.43 5.30
C ALA A 71 -0.59 3.27 6.43
N GLN A 72 -1.85 3.63 6.19
CA GLN A 72 -2.93 3.45 7.17
C GLN A 72 -3.19 1.97 7.49
N ILE A 73 -3.18 1.10 6.49
CA ILE A 73 -3.33 -0.35 6.70
C ILE A 73 -2.18 -0.90 7.56
N LEU A 74 -0.94 -0.48 7.29
CA LEU A 74 0.21 -0.87 8.11
C LEU A 74 0.11 -0.35 9.54
N GLN A 75 -0.38 0.88 9.73
CA GLN A 75 -0.67 1.40 11.08
C GLN A 75 -1.70 0.54 11.80
N PHE A 76 -2.79 0.15 11.14
CA PHE A 76 -3.79 -0.74 11.74
C PHE A 76 -3.21 -2.11 12.07
N ARG A 77 -2.37 -2.67 11.19
CA ARG A 77 -1.64 -3.92 11.44
C ARG A 77 -0.77 -3.82 12.68
N ASN A 78 0.04 -2.77 12.79
CA ASN A 78 0.93 -2.55 13.94
C ASN A 78 0.14 -2.41 15.25
N ILE A 79 -0.96 -1.66 15.24
CA ILE A 79 -1.83 -1.52 16.42
C ILE A 79 -2.41 -2.89 16.81
N ALA A 80 -2.90 -3.66 15.84
CA ALA A 80 -3.45 -4.99 16.08
C ALA A 80 -2.39 -5.97 16.61
N GLU A 81 -1.17 -5.94 16.07
CA GLU A 81 -0.06 -6.73 16.58
C GLU A 81 0.25 -6.42 18.04
N GLU A 82 0.36 -5.14 18.39
CA GLU A 82 0.64 -4.72 19.77
C GLU A 82 -0.50 -5.06 20.71
N GLU A 83 -1.76 -4.91 20.29
CA GLU A 83 -2.90 -5.38 21.08
C GLU A 83 -2.83 -6.88 21.34
N ILE A 84 -2.49 -7.69 20.32
CA ILE A 84 -2.29 -9.14 20.45
C ILE A 84 -1.16 -9.44 21.43
N ARG A 85 0.01 -8.83 21.27
CA ARG A 85 1.16 -9.00 22.18
C ARG A 85 0.79 -8.64 23.63
N LEU A 86 0.19 -7.48 23.85
CA LEU A 86 -0.17 -7.00 25.20
C LEU A 86 -1.25 -7.85 25.87
N SER A 87 -2.23 -8.35 25.11
CA SER A 87 -3.27 -9.24 25.66
C SER A 87 -2.68 -10.53 26.23
N HIS A 88 -1.63 -11.09 25.61
CA HIS A 88 -0.94 -12.28 26.08
C HIS A 88 -0.15 -12.01 27.38
N LEU A 89 0.36 -10.79 27.56
CA LEU A 89 1.13 -10.39 28.74
C LEU A 89 0.24 -10.05 29.95
N LYS A 90 -0.95 -9.46 29.73
CA LYS A 90 -1.77 -8.87 30.81
C LYS A 90 -3.09 -9.57 31.14
N TYR A 91 -3.70 -10.32 30.21
CA TYR A 91 -5.10 -10.75 30.36
C TYR A 91 -5.30 -12.27 30.19
N THR A 92 -6.16 -12.85 31.03
CA THR A 92 -6.68 -14.20 30.78
C THR A 92 -7.70 -14.15 29.63
N ARG A 93 -7.67 -15.14 28.72
CA ARG A 93 -8.55 -15.28 27.52
C ARG A 93 -10.03 -14.94 27.79
N LYS A 94 -10.53 -15.23 29.00
CA LYS A 94 -11.92 -14.93 29.43
C LYS A 94 -12.23 -13.44 29.55
N SER A 95 -11.28 -12.61 29.97
CA SER A 95 -11.50 -11.15 30.14
C SER A 95 -11.55 -10.41 28.80
N PHE A 96 -10.72 -10.82 27.83
CA PHE A 96 -10.66 -10.20 26.51
C PHE A 96 -11.92 -10.50 25.67
N LEU A 97 -12.36 -11.76 25.64
CA LEU A 97 -13.54 -12.17 24.87
C LEU A 97 -14.87 -11.68 25.49
N LYS A 98 -14.90 -11.41 26.80
CA LYS A 98 -16.11 -10.91 27.49
C LYS A 98 -16.51 -9.51 27.01
N ASN A 99 -15.57 -8.73 26.49
CA ASN A 99 -15.80 -7.36 26.01
C ASN A 99 -15.88 -7.26 24.47
N SER A 100 -15.60 -8.33 23.72
CA SER A 100 -15.75 -8.32 22.27
C SER A 100 -17.19 -8.64 21.89
N LYS A 101 -17.99 -7.60 21.57
CA LYS A 101 -19.25 -7.80 20.84
C LYS A 101 -18.96 -8.54 19.53
N LYS A 102 -19.88 -9.40 19.05
CA LYS A 102 -19.75 -10.08 17.75
C LYS A 102 -19.50 -9.04 16.67
N HIS A 103 -18.37 -9.15 15.97
CA HIS A 103 -18.04 -8.26 14.87
C HIS A 103 -18.81 -8.69 13.61
N GLU A 104 -19.21 -7.73 12.77
CA GLU A 104 -20.01 -7.97 11.56
C GLU A 104 -19.40 -9.06 10.66
N SER A 105 -18.06 -9.10 10.57
CA SER A 105 -17.33 -10.05 9.74
C SER A 105 -17.11 -11.44 10.37
N ASN A 106 -17.47 -11.64 11.65
CA ASN A 106 -17.35 -12.84 12.53
C ASN A 106 -16.04 -13.68 12.47
N GLN A 107 -15.51 -14.02 11.30
CA GLN A 107 -14.31 -14.83 11.07
C GLN A 107 -13.07 -14.02 10.63
N LEU A 108 -13.26 -12.83 10.05
CA LEU A 108 -12.15 -12.05 9.47
C LEU A 108 -11.59 -10.97 10.41
N TYR A 109 -12.21 -10.76 11.57
CA TYR A 109 -11.79 -9.75 12.53
C TYR A 109 -10.54 -10.18 13.30
N TYR A 110 -9.49 -9.34 13.33
CA TYR A 110 -8.20 -9.69 13.95
C TYR A 110 -8.33 -10.09 15.42
N LYS A 111 -9.35 -9.58 16.12
CA LYS A 111 -9.54 -9.93 17.54
C LYS A 111 -9.95 -11.38 17.77
N TYR A 112 -10.25 -12.17 16.74
CA TYR A 112 -10.42 -13.61 16.92
C TYR A 112 -9.09 -14.38 16.89
N LEU A 113 -7.99 -13.72 16.50
CA LEU A 113 -6.65 -14.33 16.43
C LEU A 113 -5.99 -14.56 17.80
N PHE A 114 -6.39 -13.88 18.88
CA PHE A 114 -5.72 -13.99 20.19
C PHE A 114 -5.64 -15.43 20.72
N ALA A 115 -6.62 -16.28 20.42
CA ALA A 115 -6.58 -17.67 20.87
C ALA A 115 -5.46 -18.49 20.20
N LYS A 116 -4.98 -18.06 19.03
CA LYS A 116 -4.06 -18.82 18.17
C LYS A 116 -2.58 -18.59 18.52
N PHE A 117 -2.20 -17.45 19.12
CA PHE A 117 -0.80 -17.02 19.23
C PHE A 117 -0.12 -17.19 20.59
N LYS A 118 -0.57 -18.15 21.41
CA LYS A 118 -0.10 -18.38 22.79
C LYS A 118 1.42 -18.61 22.96
N LYS A 119 2.21 -18.83 21.89
CA LYS A 119 3.64 -19.20 21.98
C LYS A 119 4.63 -18.55 21.00
N ASN A 120 4.22 -17.97 19.86
CA ASN A 120 5.15 -17.44 18.84
C ASN A 120 4.70 -16.07 18.26
N PRO A 121 5.38 -14.96 18.58
CA PRO A 121 5.04 -13.64 18.06
C PRO A 121 5.32 -13.47 16.55
N GLN A 122 6.22 -14.29 15.98
CA GLN A 122 6.50 -14.30 14.53
C GLN A 122 5.29 -14.73 13.68
N ASP A 123 4.28 -15.37 14.28
CA ASP A 123 3.10 -15.83 13.55
C ASP A 123 1.95 -14.82 13.55
N ILE A 124 1.99 -13.78 14.41
CA ILE A 124 0.93 -12.76 14.50
C ILE A 124 0.88 -11.93 13.22
N SER A 125 2.02 -11.37 12.80
CA SER A 125 2.10 -10.54 11.59
C SER A 125 1.65 -11.32 10.35
N ARG A 126 2.15 -12.56 10.22
CA ARG A 126 1.74 -13.48 9.15
C ARG A 126 0.24 -13.75 9.16
N ALA A 127 -0.36 -13.90 10.33
CA ALA A 127 -1.79 -14.16 10.43
C ALA A 127 -2.66 -12.95 10.13
N LEU A 128 -2.19 -11.74 10.45
CA LEU A 128 -2.85 -10.50 10.02
C LEU A 128 -2.78 -10.37 8.50
N ILE A 129 -1.60 -10.56 7.90
CA ILE A 129 -1.44 -10.57 6.44
C ILE A 129 -2.35 -11.63 5.79
N ASN A 130 -2.47 -12.82 6.39
CA ASN A 130 -3.38 -13.86 5.90
C ASN A 130 -4.87 -13.50 6.01
N LEU A 131 -5.27 -12.65 6.97
CA LEU A 131 -6.64 -12.14 7.05
C LEU A 131 -6.88 -11.07 5.99
N GLU A 132 -5.92 -10.15 5.86
CA GLU A 132 -5.93 -9.11 4.85
C GLU A 132 -5.97 -9.70 3.44
N SER A 133 -5.16 -10.73 3.16
CA SER A 133 -5.09 -11.37 1.85
C SER A 133 -6.39 -12.08 1.46
N LYS A 134 -7.11 -12.68 2.43
CA LYS A 134 -8.43 -13.27 2.20
C LYS A 134 -9.47 -12.25 1.78
N VAL A 135 -9.42 -11.05 2.38
CA VAL A 135 -10.29 -9.94 2.00
C VAL A 135 -9.87 -9.40 0.63
N GLY A 136 -8.56 -9.22 0.41
CA GLY A 136 -8.02 -8.74 -0.85
C GLY A 136 -8.30 -9.67 -2.04
N ALA A 137 -8.32 -10.98 -1.82
CA ALA A 137 -8.65 -11.97 -2.83
C ALA A 137 -10.03 -11.76 -3.47
N GLN A 138 -11.00 -11.26 -2.69
CA GLN A 138 -12.39 -11.08 -3.12
C GLN A 138 -12.59 -9.86 -4.04
N ILE A 139 -11.60 -8.97 -4.11
CA ILE A 139 -11.66 -7.75 -4.94
C ILE A 139 -11.69 -8.10 -6.43
N PHE A 140 -11.05 -9.20 -6.81
CA PHE A 140 -10.92 -9.66 -8.20
C PHE A 140 -12.05 -10.62 -8.62
N GLY A 141 -13.19 -10.57 -7.92
CA GLY A 141 -14.34 -11.43 -8.16
C GLY A 141 -14.29 -12.76 -7.39
N PRO A 142 -15.29 -13.63 -7.60
CA PRO A 142 -15.40 -14.89 -6.89
C PRO A 142 -14.25 -15.85 -7.28
N THR A 143 -13.62 -16.45 -6.28
CA THR A 143 -12.58 -17.47 -6.48
C THR A 143 -13.23 -18.82 -6.80
N THR A 144 -12.92 -19.41 -7.95
CA THR A 144 -13.38 -20.76 -8.33
C THR A 144 -12.52 -21.85 -7.70
N ASN A 145 -13.06 -23.07 -7.60
CA ASN A 145 -12.32 -24.22 -7.08
C ASN A 145 -11.00 -24.44 -7.84
N GLY A 146 -9.90 -24.58 -7.12
CA GLY A 146 -8.57 -24.80 -7.70
C GLY A 146 -7.82 -23.52 -8.10
N ILE A 147 -8.38 -22.34 -7.82
CA ILE A 147 -7.67 -21.05 -7.88
C ILE A 147 -7.55 -20.51 -6.46
N ARG A 148 -6.39 -19.94 -6.12
CA ARG A 148 -6.16 -19.18 -4.91
C ARG A 148 -5.58 -17.84 -5.31
N ARG A 149 -6.20 -16.78 -4.80
CA ARG A 149 -5.73 -15.40 -4.99
C ARG A 149 -5.40 -14.79 -3.65
N GLU A 150 -4.39 -13.95 -3.64
CA GLU A 150 -4.00 -13.15 -2.49
C GLU A 150 -3.66 -11.76 -2.99
N PHE A 151 -4.18 -10.75 -2.31
CA PHE A 151 -3.81 -9.36 -2.56
C PHE A 151 -3.65 -8.65 -1.24
N PHE A 152 -2.49 -8.04 -0.99
CA PHE A 152 -2.21 -7.37 0.28
C PHE A 152 -1.09 -6.34 0.17
N VAL A 153 -1.06 -5.44 1.15
CA VAL A 153 0.02 -4.48 1.35
C VAL A 153 1.19 -5.18 2.02
N LEU A 154 2.37 -5.17 1.41
CA LEU A 154 3.58 -5.72 2.03
C LEU A 154 4.31 -4.65 2.85
N ASP A 155 4.54 -3.48 2.25
CA ASP A 155 5.16 -2.31 2.89
C ASP A 155 4.46 -1.01 2.45
N HIS A 156 4.99 0.15 2.87
CA HIS A 156 4.35 1.45 2.64
C HIS A 156 4.12 1.75 1.16
N ASN A 157 4.96 1.19 0.29
CA ASN A 157 4.95 1.49 -1.12
C ASN A 157 4.73 0.23 -1.97
N SER A 158 4.68 -0.97 -1.38
CA SER A 158 4.58 -2.20 -2.15
C SER A 158 3.31 -3.01 -1.85
N TRP A 159 2.69 -3.45 -2.94
CA TRP A 159 1.54 -4.33 -2.94
C TRP A 159 1.92 -5.64 -3.60
N ILE A 160 1.38 -6.74 -3.08
CA ILE A 160 1.56 -8.07 -3.63
C ILE A 160 0.22 -8.56 -4.15
N TYR A 161 0.23 -9.02 -5.40
CA TYR A 161 -0.78 -9.89 -5.95
C TYR A 161 -0.15 -11.26 -6.19
N HIS A 162 -0.77 -12.30 -5.66
CA HIS A 162 -0.34 -13.67 -5.88
C HIS A 162 -1.53 -14.51 -6.34
N GLU A 163 -1.31 -15.30 -7.38
CA GLU A 163 -2.31 -16.22 -7.92
C GLU A 163 -1.69 -17.61 -8.08
N GLU A 164 -2.38 -18.61 -7.56
CA GLU A 164 -2.05 -20.01 -7.69
C GLU A 164 -3.23 -20.72 -8.35
N TRP A 165 -3.00 -21.52 -9.38
CA TRP A 165 -4.05 -22.27 -10.06
C TRP A 165 -3.60 -23.66 -10.49
N ILE A 166 -4.56 -24.59 -10.56
CA ILE A 166 -4.33 -25.95 -11.04
C ILE A 166 -4.79 -26.03 -12.49
N ASP A 167 -3.90 -26.46 -13.39
CA ASP A 167 -4.24 -26.66 -14.79
C ASP A 167 -5.02 -27.97 -15.04
N GLY A 168 -5.48 -28.17 -16.28
CA GLY A 168 -6.18 -29.40 -16.68
C GLY A 168 -5.35 -30.70 -16.55
N LYS A 169 -4.03 -30.59 -16.33
CA LYS A 169 -3.11 -31.73 -16.10
C LYS A 169 -2.77 -31.90 -14.62
N ARG A 170 -3.51 -31.26 -13.71
CA ARG A 170 -3.29 -31.24 -12.25
C ARG A 170 -1.92 -30.68 -11.84
N LYS A 171 -1.29 -29.86 -12.69
CA LYS A 171 -0.07 -29.15 -12.31
C LYS A 171 -0.44 -27.83 -11.65
N VAL A 172 0.24 -27.54 -10.54
CA VAL A 172 0.14 -26.26 -9.83
C VAL A 172 0.99 -25.24 -10.55
N HIS A 173 0.37 -24.12 -10.90
CA HIS A 173 1.02 -22.92 -11.42
C HIS A 173 0.87 -21.81 -10.40
N GLN A 174 1.86 -20.93 -10.33
CA GLN A 174 1.83 -19.77 -9.45
C GLN A 174 2.42 -18.57 -10.17
N ASN A 175 1.84 -17.40 -9.91
CA ASN A 175 2.34 -16.12 -10.37
C ASN A 175 2.31 -15.13 -9.20
N THR A 176 3.40 -14.39 -9.03
CA THR A 176 3.52 -13.35 -8.01
C THR A 176 3.92 -12.06 -8.70
N THR A 177 3.07 -11.05 -8.54
CA THR A 177 3.28 -9.70 -9.04
C THR A 177 3.44 -8.75 -7.86
N ARG A 178 4.52 -7.98 -7.84
CA ARG A 178 4.71 -6.86 -6.91
C ARG A 178 4.43 -5.56 -7.65
N TYR A 179 3.62 -4.69 -7.05
CA TYR A 179 3.44 -3.32 -7.50
C TYR A 179 4.17 -2.39 -6.54
N GLU A 180 5.11 -1.59 -7.05
CA GLU A 180 5.89 -0.61 -6.30
C GLU A 180 5.40 0.80 -6.64
N LEU A 181 4.89 1.49 -5.64
CA LEU A 181 4.45 2.87 -5.69
C LEU A 181 5.67 3.79 -5.61
N ARG A 182 5.80 4.67 -6.59
CA ARG A 182 6.72 5.81 -6.58
C ARG A 182 5.91 7.10 -6.52
N LYS A 183 6.61 8.24 -6.53
CA LYS A 183 5.98 9.56 -6.39
C LYS A 183 4.99 9.86 -7.54
N ASP A 184 5.26 9.32 -8.72
CA ASP A 184 4.61 9.69 -9.98
C ASP A 184 4.28 8.49 -10.89
N GLN A 185 4.60 7.26 -10.45
CA GLN A 185 4.39 6.05 -11.24
C GLN A 185 4.18 4.81 -10.36
N VAL A 186 3.62 3.75 -10.93
CA VAL A 186 3.53 2.44 -10.30
C VAL A 186 4.27 1.43 -11.16
N ILE A 187 5.27 0.76 -10.58
CA ILE A 187 6.05 -0.25 -11.26
C ILE A 187 5.54 -1.64 -10.91
N LYS A 188 5.12 -2.39 -11.91
CA LYS A 188 4.79 -3.81 -11.81
C LYS A 188 6.02 -4.66 -12.07
N ILE A 189 6.26 -5.57 -11.15
CA ILE A 189 7.40 -6.48 -11.12
C ILE A 189 6.83 -7.90 -11.09
N GLU A 190 7.10 -8.68 -12.13
CA GLU A 190 6.70 -10.08 -12.24
C GLU A 190 7.93 -10.99 -12.14
N ALA A 191 7.74 -12.31 -12.18
CA ALA A 191 8.86 -13.25 -12.17
C ALA A 191 9.82 -12.99 -13.35
N GLY A 192 11.12 -12.83 -13.04
CA GLY A 192 12.18 -12.50 -14.02
C GLY A 192 12.55 -11.01 -14.04
N PRO A 193 13.32 -10.55 -15.04
CA PRO A 193 13.77 -9.16 -15.16
C PRO A 193 12.71 -8.25 -15.80
N HIS A 194 11.43 -8.45 -15.47
CA HIS A 194 10.31 -7.77 -16.13
C HIS A 194 9.77 -6.64 -15.24
N TYR A 195 9.96 -5.40 -15.69
CA TYR A 195 9.51 -4.19 -15.02
C TYR A 195 8.60 -3.41 -15.98
N PHE A 196 7.36 -3.18 -15.57
CA PHE A 196 6.37 -2.47 -16.38
C PHE A 196 5.84 -1.26 -15.63
N ASP A 197 5.80 -0.12 -16.29
CA ASP A 197 5.13 1.07 -15.77
C ASP A 197 3.63 0.99 -16.04
N LEU A 198 2.81 1.07 -15.00
CA LEU A 198 1.36 1.00 -15.10
C LEU A 198 0.80 2.30 -15.66
N LYS A 199 0.08 2.20 -16.78
CA LYS A 199 -0.53 3.35 -17.46
C LYS A 199 -1.98 3.07 -17.83
N GLY A 200 -2.71 4.16 -18.10
CA GLY A 200 -4.08 4.11 -18.60
C GLY A 200 -5.00 3.27 -17.71
N THR A 201 -5.72 2.35 -18.32
CA THR A 201 -6.72 1.52 -17.65
C THR A 201 -6.13 0.58 -16.59
N GLU A 202 -4.91 0.07 -16.79
CA GLU A 202 -4.28 -0.82 -15.80
C GLU A 202 -3.99 -0.07 -14.49
N LEU A 203 -3.50 1.17 -14.59
CA LEU A 203 -3.29 2.03 -13.43
C LEU A 203 -4.61 2.36 -12.72
N GLN A 204 -5.67 2.67 -13.48
CA GLN A 204 -6.99 2.97 -12.91
C GLN A 204 -7.58 1.75 -12.19
N ASN A 205 -7.46 0.56 -12.78
CA ASN A 205 -7.91 -0.68 -12.15
C ASN A 205 -7.13 -0.98 -10.88
N PHE A 206 -5.82 -0.75 -10.89
CA PHE A 206 -4.98 -0.92 -9.69
C PHE A 206 -5.35 0.07 -8.59
N HIS A 207 -5.51 1.36 -8.91
CA HIS A 207 -5.98 2.38 -7.97
C HIS A 207 -7.33 2.01 -7.36
N HIS A 208 -8.29 1.56 -8.19
CA HIS A 208 -9.57 1.09 -7.71
C HIS A 208 -9.44 -0.13 -6.78
N ALA A 209 -8.59 -1.11 -7.12
CA ALA A 209 -8.32 -2.26 -6.26
C ALA A 209 -7.75 -1.84 -4.90
N VAL A 210 -6.84 -0.86 -4.86
CA VAL A 210 -6.31 -0.28 -3.62
C VAL A 210 -7.41 0.39 -2.79
N GLN A 211 -8.32 1.13 -3.43
CA GLN A 211 -9.44 1.78 -2.74
C GLN A 211 -10.38 0.76 -2.10
N VAL A 212 -10.81 -0.26 -2.86
CA VAL A 212 -11.70 -1.32 -2.39
C VAL A 212 -11.02 -2.16 -1.31
N TYR A 213 -9.73 -2.47 -1.48
CA TYR A 213 -8.94 -3.16 -0.46
C TYR A 213 -8.94 -2.40 0.85
N TYR A 214 -8.60 -1.11 0.80
CA TYR A 214 -8.56 -0.27 1.97
C TYR A 214 -9.91 -0.27 2.71
N GLN A 215 -11.01 -0.07 1.98
CA GLN A 215 -12.36 -0.05 2.56
C GLN A 215 -12.70 -1.39 3.24
N ASN A 216 -12.49 -2.50 2.53
CA ASN A 216 -12.86 -3.82 3.02
C ASN A 216 -11.96 -4.29 4.17
N VAL A 217 -10.65 -4.09 4.09
CA VAL A 217 -9.72 -4.52 5.13
C VAL A 217 -9.89 -3.68 6.40
N SER A 218 -10.01 -2.36 6.26
CA SER A 218 -10.23 -1.45 7.39
C SER A 218 -11.50 -1.84 8.15
N ARG A 219 -12.60 -2.07 7.42
CA ARG A 219 -13.87 -2.49 8.02
C ARG A 219 -13.83 -3.92 8.56
N LEU A 220 -13.49 -4.91 7.72
CA LEU A 220 -13.71 -6.33 8.03
C LEU A 220 -12.61 -6.93 8.90
N VAL A 221 -11.35 -6.53 8.69
CA VAL A 221 -10.21 -7.03 9.45
C VAL A 221 -10.02 -6.22 10.71
N TYR A 222 -10.03 -4.88 10.61
CA TYR A 222 -9.65 -3.97 11.70
C TYR A 222 -10.80 -3.30 12.45
N GLY A 223 -12.03 -3.31 11.90
CA GLY A 223 -13.19 -2.65 12.51
C GLY A 223 -13.08 -1.12 12.57
N ARG A 224 -12.48 -0.52 11.54
CA ARG A 224 -12.28 0.93 11.36
C ARG A 224 -13.25 1.50 10.35
#